data_AF-A0A6A5C4L2-F1
#
_entry.id   AF-A0A6A5C4L2-F1
#
_cell.length_a   1.000
_cell.length_b   1.000
_cell.length_c   1.000
_cell.angle_alpha   90.00
_cell.angle_beta   90.00
_cell.angle_gamma   90.00
#
_symmetry.space_group_name_H-M   'P 1'
#
loop_
_entity.id
_entity.type
_entity.pdbx_description
1 polymer ?
#
loop_
_entity_poly.entity_id
_entity_poly.type
_entity_poly.pdbx_seq_one_letter_code
_entity_poly.pdbx_strand_id
1 'polypeptide(L)'
;MGGIVSKEPALELGKEPCKELLDSHDGISLFSDELFSKVPIVIKRLEKGHSEVEQFMTIIDQTATYYKRYFEELSKHVEKINMFVGKDLASRDTGVLQSFRLGLDENVLHGVEVCKELETLLRDVSGLQKFMQPIISSARTEYKKLEDEDGEYKKEVEKLKRRCEEMTKKQKELKEAPLSSLAEKTKTDYEIRTLATYLEEDNLAIKENEGKLRKNIIKYLNILTHLEFVERKRFSEMKTHALKYFSIKKKLSTRILEHSIQTNKRIDILDAENEFNNFIRSCSPNKV
;
A
#
# COMPACT_ATOMS: atom_id res chain seq x y z
N MET A 1 -26.58 -22.19 -6.52
CA MET A 1 -26.46 -20.74 -6.24
C MET A 1 -25.09 -20.28 -6.70
N GLY A 2 -24.95 -19.90 -7.98
CA GLY A 2 -23.72 -19.35 -8.53
C GLY A 2 -23.75 -17.84 -8.35
N GLY A 3 -23.05 -17.34 -7.33
CA GLY A 3 -22.92 -15.91 -7.08
C GLY A 3 -22.12 -15.26 -8.20
N ILE A 4 -22.75 -14.34 -8.92
CA ILE A 4 -22.08 -13.42 -9.83
C ILE A 4 -21.17 -12.55 -8.96
N VAL A 5 -19.88 -12.87 -8.94
CA VAL A 5 -18.86 -11.98 -8.40
C VAL A 5 -18.81 -10.79 -9.36
N SER A 6 -19.49 -9.72 -8.98
CA SER A 6 -19.32 -8.40 -9.60
C SER A 6 -17.85 -8.03 -9.46
N LYS A 7 -17.04 -8.34 -10.48
CA LYS A 7 -15.71 -7.77 -10.62
C LYS A 7 -15.91 -6.29 -10.85
N GLU A 8 -15.57 -5.47 -9.85
CA GLU A 8 -15.40 -4.04 -10.09
C GLU A 8 -14.54 -3.86 -11.35
N PRO A 9 -14.93 -2.95 -12.26
CA PRO A 9 -14.16 -2.72 -13.47
C PRO A 9 -12.73 -2.35 -13.08
N ALA A 10 -11.75 -3.00 -13.72
CA ALA A 10 -10.35 -2.67 -13.51
C ALA A 10 -10.13 -1.17 -13.78
N LEU A 11 -9.36 -0.51 -12.92
CA LEU A 11 -8.96 0.87 -13.14
C LEU A 11 -8.19 0.93 -14.46
N GLU A 12 -8.48 1.92 -15.31
CA GLU A 12 -7.82 2.09 -16.61
C GLU A 12 -6.71 3.14 -16.51
N LEU A 13 -5.59 2.74 -15.91
CA LEU A 13 -4.44 3.58 -15.57
C LEU A 13 -3.74 4.15 -16.81
N GLY A 14 -3.79 3.44 -17.94
CA GLY A 14 -3.16 3.88 -19.19
C GLY A 14 -3.89 5.02 -19.91
N LYS A 15 -5.12 5.37 -19.52
CA LYS A 15 -5.93 6.39 -20.23
C LYS A 15 -5.49 7.82 -19.96
N GLU A 16 -5.33 8.17 -18.69
CA GLU A 16 -4.93 9.51 -18.25
C GLU A 16 -3.81 9.40 -17.20
N PRO A 17 -2.88 10.37 -17.16
CA PRO A 17 -1.92 10.45 -16.07
C PRO A 17 -2.60 10.71 -14.73
N CYS A 18 -1.90 10.35 -13.65
CA CYS A 18 -2.35 10.60 -12.29
C CYS A 18 -2.45 12.12 -12.03
N LYS A 19 -3.67 12.62 -11.85
CA LYS A 19 -3.94 14.07 -11.71
C LYS A 19 -3.31 14.64 -10.45
N GLU A 20 -3.19 13.85 -9.38
CA GLU A 20 -2.56 14.27 -8.13
C GLU A 20 -1.05 14.58 -8.27
N LEU A 21 -0.39 14.18 -9.37
CA LEU A 21 1.02 14.53 -9.63
C LEU A 21 1.19 15.73 -10.56
N LEU A 22 0.19 16.04 -11.39
CA LEU A 22 0.26 17.08 -12.42
C LEU A 22 0.31 18.50 -11.84
N ASP A 23 -0.09 18.69 -10.59
CA ASP A 23 -0.01 19.99 -9.91
C ASP A 23 1.41 20.35 -9.44
N SER A 24 2.38 19.44 -9.57
CA SER A 24 3.72 19.61 -8.97
C SER A 24 4.88 19.85 -9.96
N HIS A 25 4.80 19.41 -11.23
CA HIS A 25 5.86 19.58 -12.23
C HIS A 25 5.33 19.56 -13.67
N ASP A 26 6.01 20.30 -14.56
CA ASP A 26 5.76 20.37 -16.01
C ASP A 26 5.85 18.98 -16.68
N GLY A 27 4.75 18.25 -16.67
CA GLY A 27 4.38 17.26 -17.68
C GLY A 27 5.08 15.89 -17.66
N ILE A 28 6.30 15.72 -17.14
CA ILE A 28 6.94 14.40 -17.01
C ILE A 28 7.81 14.34 -15.75
N SER A 29 7.57 13.34 -14.90
CA SER A 29 8.36 13.13 -13.68
C SER A 29 9.66 12.38 -13.97
N LEU A 30 10.73 12.67 -13.22
CA LEU A 30 12.00 11.93 -13.24
C LEU A 30 11.76 10.40 -13.12
N PHE A 31 10.75 10.03 -12.32
CA PHE A 31 10.35 8.64 -12.15
C PHE A 31 9.88 8.00 -13.45
N SER A 32 9.01 8.68 -14.19
CA SER A 32 8.44 8.16 -15.44
C SER A 32 9.50 8.08 -16.55
N ASP A 33 10.38 9.09 -16.63
CA ASP A 33 11.46 9.13 -17.63
C ASP A 33 12.51 8.04 -17.40
N GLU A 34 12.99 7.87 -16.16
CA GLU A 34 14.05 6.91 -15.86
C GLU A 34 13.55 5.45 -15.86
N LEU A 35 12.29 5.23 -15.51
CA LEU A 35 11.75 3.88 -15.26
C LEU A 35 10.84 3.35 -16.36
N PHE A 36 10.67 4.09 -17.46
CA PHE A 36 9.89 3.67 -18.63
C PHE A 36 10.22 2.25 -19.10
N SER A 37 11.50 1.91 -19.20
CA SER A 37 11.95 0.56 -19.63
C SER A 37 11.89 -0.50 -18.53
N LYS A 38 11.44 -0.13 -17.32
CA LYS A 38 11.53 -0.93 -16.09
C LYS A 38 10.18 -1.11 -15.39
N VAL A 39 9.06 -0.87 -16.07
CA VAL A 39 7.70 -1.01 -15.50
C VAL A 39 7.48 -2.35 -14.74
N PRO A 40 7.90 -3.54 -15.23
CA PRO A 40 7.78 -4.79 -14.46
C PRO A 40 8.50 -4.75 -13.11
N ILE A 41 9.67 -4.11 -13.08
CA ILE A 41 10.50 -4.00 -11.88
C ILE A 41 9.81 -3.05 -10.89
N VAL A 42 9.25 -1.94 -11.38
CA VAL A 42 8.48 -0.98 -10.57
C VAL A 42 7.29 -1.67 -9.92
N ILE A 43 6.49 -2.40 -10.70
CA ILE A 43 5.33 -3.17 -10.19
C ILE A 43 5.77 -4.15 -9.11
N LYS A 44 6.81 -4.95 -9.36
CA LYS A 44 7.34 -5.90 -8.36
C LYS A 44 7.86 -5.21 -7.09
N ARG A 45 8.45 -4.02 -7.21
CA ARG A 45 8.89 -3.22 -6.05
C ARG A 45 7.71 -2.71 -5.24
N LEU A 46 6.65 -2.25 -5.90
CA LEU A 46 5.42 -1.82 -5.25
C LEU A 46 4.69 -2.97 -4.55
N GLU A 47 4.69 -4.18 -5.12
CA GLU A 47 4.17 -5.37 -4.45
C GLU A 47 4.92 -5.69 -3.16
N LYS A 48 6.25 -5.53 -3.16
CA LYS A 48 7.05 -5.64 -1.94
C LYS A 48 6.68 -4.54 -0.94
N GLY A 49 6.48 -3.32 -1.41
CA GLY A 49 6.00 -2.20 -0.58
C GLY A 49 4.62 -2.47 0.03
N HIS A 50 3.71 -3.08 -0.73
CA HIS A 50 2.40 -3.52 -0.23
C HIS A 50 2.55 -4.59 0.87
N SER A 51 3.43 -5.58 0.67
CA SER A 51 3.72 -6.59 1.69
C SER A 51 4.34 -6.00 2.97
N GLU A 52 5.16 -4.94 2.85
CA GLU A 52 5.66 -4.19 4.00
C GLU A 52 4.52 -3.56 4.82
N VAL A 53 3.49 -3.01 4.16
CA VAL A 53 2.29 -2.49 4.83
C VAL A 53 1.54 -3.60 5.58
N GLU A 54 1.37 -4.78 4.96
CA GLU A 54 0.71 -5.94 5.60
C GLU A 54 1.46 -6.43 6.85
N GLN A 55 2.79 -6.49 6.77
CA GLN A 55 3.62 -6.85 7.93
C GLN A 55 3.47 -5.82 9.05
N PHE A 56 3.42 -4.54 8.72
CA PHE A 56 3.21 -3.50 9.71
C PHE A 56 1.81 -3.57 10.36
N MET A 57 0.76 -3.85 9.58
CA MET A 57 -0.57 -4.15 10.12
C MET A 57 -0.54 -5.30 11.12
N THR A 58 0.16 -6.38 10.78
CA THR A 58 0.32 -7.56 11.65
C THR A 58 0.99 -7.18 12.97
N ILE A 59 2.04 -6.34 12.93
CA ILE A 59 2.72 -5.86 14.14
C ILE A 59 1.76 -5.05 15.02
N ILE A 60 0.97 -4.15 14.43
CA ILE A 60 -0.01 -3.34 15.16
C ILE A 60 -1.07 -4.22 15.81
N ASP A 61 -1.63 -5.17 15.07
CA ASP A 61 -2.68 -6.08 15.55
C ASP A 61 -2.19 -7.00 16.68
N GLN A 62 -0.99 -7.57 16.54
CA GLN A 62 -0.35 -8.36 17.58
C GLN A 62 -0.10 -7.53 18.84
N THR A 63 0.35 -6.29 18.68
CA THR A 63 0.58 -5.36 19.81
C THR A 63 -0.74 -5.02 20.50
N ALA A 64 -1.80 -4.74 19.75
CA ALA A 64 -3.12 -4.44 20.29
C ALA A 64 -3.68 -5.65 21.07
N THR A 65 -3.56 -6.85 20.50
CA THR A 65 -3.98 -8.09 21.15
C THR A 65 -3.21 -8.35 22.44
N TYR A 66 -1.88 -8.13 22.41
CA TYR A 66 -1.03 -8.26 23.61
C TYR A 66 -1.47 -7.28 24.70
N TYR A 67 -1.67 -6.00 24.38
CA TYR A 67 -2.11 -5.01 25.35
C TYR A 67 -3.51 -5.29 25.90
N LYS A 68 -4.47 -5.69 25.07
CA LYS A 68 -5.80 -6.09 25.54
C LYS A 68 -5.70 -7.19 26.60
N ARG A 69 -4.97 -8.26 26.32
CA ARG A 69 -4.77 -9.37 27.27
C ARG A 69 -4.08 -8.90 28.54
N TYR A 70 -3.05 -8.07 28.42
CA TYR A 70 -2.34 -7.51 29.58
C TYR A 70 -3.29 -6.72 30.50
N PHE A 71 -4.12 -5.83 29.94
CA PHE A 71 -5.04 -5.03 30.74
C PHE A 71 -6.26 -5.82 31.25
N GLU A 72 -6.72 -6.84 30.53
CA GLU A 72 -7.72 -7.79 31.01
C GLU A 72 -7.23 -8.54 32.25
N GLU A 73 -5.99 -9.03 32.23
CA GLU A 73 -5.40 -9.69 33.41
C GLU A 73 -5.19 -8.71 34.57
N LEU A 74 -4.72 -7.49 34.31
CA LEU A 74 -4.65 -6.45 35.34
C LEU A 74 -6.03 -6.15 35.94
N SER A 75 -7.08 -6.06 35.13
CA SER A 75 -8.45 -5.84 35.61
C SER A 75 -8.92 -6.97 36.54
N LYS A 76 -8.63 -8.24 36.21
CA LYS A 76 -8.90 -9.38 37.10
C LYS A 76 -8.14 -9.30 38.42
N HIS A 77 -6.90 -8.79 38.41
CA HIS A 77 -6.14 -8.55 39.64
C HIS A 77 -6.80 -7.49 40.52
N VAL A 78 -7.26 -6.38 39.93
CA VAL A 78 -8.01 -5.36 40.66
C VAL A 78 -9.30 -5.93 41.25
N GLU A 79 -10.07 -6.70 40.48
CA GLU A 79 -11.30 -7.35 40.97
C GLU A 79 -11.04 -8.26 42.17
N LYS A 80 -9.97 -9.07 42.13
CA LYS A 80 -9.57 -9.90 43.26
C LYS A 80 -9.24 -9.05 44.48
N ILE A 81 -8.49 -7.95 44.33
CA ILE A 81 -8.18 -7.05 45.45
C ILE A 81 -9.47 -6.43 46.02
N ASN A 82 -10.40 -5.99 45.16
CA ASN A 82 -11.69 -5.44 45.57
C ASN A 82 -12.53 -6.42 46.43
N MET A 83 -12.38 -7.73 46.24
CA MET A 83 -13.04 -8.73 47.08
C MET A 83 -12.50 -8.77 48.51
N PHE A 84 -11.22 -8.42 48.71
CA PHE A 84 -10.58 -8.45 50.04
C PHE A 84 -10.69 -7.12 50.79
N VAL A 85 -10.54 -5.99 50.09
CA VAL A 85 -10.45 -4.65 50.72
C VAL A 85 -11.80 -3.91 50.73
N GLY A 86 -12.81 -4.45 50.05
CA GLY A 86 -14.09 -3.77 49.82
C GLY A 86 -14.00 -2.73 48.69
N LYS A 87 -15.16 -2.35 48.15
CA LYS A 87 -15.24 -1.41 47.01
C LYS A 87 -15.19 0.07 47.43
N ASP A 88 -15.34 0.37 48.72
CA ASP A 88 -15.57 1.73 49.19
C ASP A 88 -14.29 2.58 49.13
N LEU A 89 -14.37 3.72 48.43
CA LEU A 89 -13.27 4.67 48.17
C LEU A 89 -13.16 5.77 49.24
N ALA A 90 -14.09 5.80 50.20
CA ALA A 90 -14.31 6.95 51.07
C ALA A 90 -13.31 7.06 52.24
N SER A 91 -12.64 5.97 52.64
CA SER A 91 -11.60 6.03 53.66
C SER A 91 -10.24 6.31 53.02
N ARG A 92 -9.83 7.59 53.06
CA ARG A 92 -8.51 8.04 52.61
C ARG A 92 -7.33 7.42 53.39
N ASP A 93 -7.61 6.71 54.48
CA ASP A 93 -6.64 5.98 55.31
C ASP A 93 -6.78 4.48 55.09
N THR A 94 -6.22 3.96 54.00
CA THR A 94 -6.28 2.53 53.71
C THR A 94 -4.94 2.03 53.21
N GLY A 95 -4.46 0.96 53.85
CA GLY A 95 -3.09 0.48 53.77
C GLY A 95 -2.57 0.06 52.39
N VAL A 96 -1.38 -0.55 52.42
CA VAL A 96 -0.54 -0.85 51.24
C VAL A 96 -1.32 -1.46 50.07
N LEU A 97 -2.20 -2.42 50.36
CA LEU A 97 -2.96 -3.14 49.33
C LEU A 97 -3.98 -2.26 48.58
N GLN A 98 -4.59 -1.28 49.25
CA GLN A 98 -5.50 -0.33 48.61
C GLN A 98 -4.75 0.66 47.73
N SER A 99 -3.61 1.16 48.21
CA SER A 99 -2.74 2.03 47.42
C SER A 99 -2.26 1.34 46.14
N PHE A 100 -1.90 0.05 46.24
CA PHE A 100 -1.56 -0.79 45.09
C PHE A 100 -2.75 -0.98 44.15
N ARG A 101 -3.95 -1.25 44.68
CA ARG A 101 -5.19 -1.38 43.89
C ARG A 101 -5.45 -0.15 43.02
N LEU A 102 -5.37 1.05 43.60
CA LEU A 102 -5.64 2.30 42.90
C LEU A 102 -4.68 2.51 41.72
N GLY A 103 -3.39 2.21 41.92
CA GLY A 103 -2.41 2.26 40.84
C GLY A 103 -2.68 1.25 39.71
N LEU A 104 -3.19 0.07 40.04
CA LEU A 104 -3.61 -0.91 39.04
C LEU A 104 -4.88 -0.48 38.29
N ASP A 105 -5.89 0.08 38.98
CA ASP A 105 -7.12 0.61 38.37
C ASP A 105 -6.82 1.72 37.35
N GLU A 106 -5.95 2.66 37.73
CA GLU A 106 -5.50 3.74 36.85
C GLU A 106 -4.80 3.18 35.59
N ASN A 107 -3.96 2.16 35.75
CA ASN A 107 -3.33 1.47 34.61
C ASN A 107 -4.33 0.76 33.68
N VAL A 108 -5.35 0.11 34.23
CA VAL A 108 -6.40 -0.58 33.45
C VAL A 108 -7.19 0.42 32.59
N LEU A 109 -7.65 1.53 33.19
CA LEU A 109 -8.43 2.56 32.49
C LEU A 109 -7.67 3.13 31.29
N HIS A 110 -6.40 3.49 31.49
CA HIS A 110 -5.57 4.04 30.42
C HIS A 110 -5.15 2.98 29.37
N GLY A 111 -5.07 1.72 29.77
CA GLY A 111 -4.82 0.61 28.86
C GLY A 111 -5.91 0.44 27.80
N VAL A 112 -7.16 0.65 28.17
CA VAL A 112 -8.30 0.61 27.22
C VAL A 112 -8.18 1.70 26.16
N GLU A 113 -7.77 2.91 26.53
CA GLU A 113 -7.56 4.01 25.58
C GLU A 113 -6.48 3.68 24.54
N VAL A 114 -5.35 3.14 25.00
CA VAL A 114 -4.22 2.74 24.15
C VAL A 114 -4.65 1.65 23.15
N CYS A 115 -5.47 0.70 23.57
CA CYS A 115 -6.01 -0.33 22.67
C CYS A 115 -6.87 0.28 21.56
N LYS A 116 -7.73 1.25 21.88
CA LYS A 116 -8.54 1.98 20.88
C LYS A 116 -7.70 2.79 19.90
N GLU A 117 -6.61 3.40 20.38
CA GLU A 117 -5.66 4.12 19.53
C GLU A 117 -4.96 3.19 18.54
N LEU A 118 -4.56 1.99 18.98
CA LEU A 118 -3.98 0.96 18.10
C LEU A 118 -4.99 0.42 17.08
N GLU A 119 -6.24 0.18 17.48
CA GLU A 119 -7.30 -0.22 16.53
C GLU A 119 -7.56 0.85 15.48
N THR A 120 -7.54 2.12 15.87
CA THR A 120 -7.68 3.23 14.92
C THR A 120 -6.52 3.28 13.96
N LEU A 121 -5.28 3.16 14.47
CA LEU A 121 -4.10 3.07 13.62
C LEU A 121 -4.16 1.88 12.66
N LEU A 122 -4.63 0.72 13.10
CA LEU A 122 -4.80 -0.46 12.25
C LEU A 122 -5.79 -0.20 11.10
N ARG A 123 -6.90 0.50 11.38
CA ARG A 123 -7.85 0.92 10.33
C ARG A 123 -7.22 1.89 9.34
N ASP A 124 -6.46 2.88 9.83
CA ASP A 124 -5.77 3.86 8.98
C ASP A 124 -4.82 3.13 8.01
N VAL A 125 -3.97 2.22 8.53
CA VAL A 125 -3.02 1.44 7.73
C VAL A 125 -3.73 0.46 6.78
N SER A 126 -4.85 -0.13 7.21
CA SER A 126 -5.69 -0.96 6.33
C SER A 126 -6.28 -0.15 5.16
N GLY A 127 -6.61 1.13 5.38
CA GLY A 127 -7.04 2.04 4.33
C GLY A 127 -5.98 2.20 3.25
N LEU A 128 -4.72 2.42 3.64
CA LEU A 128 -3.59 2.46 2.72
C LEU A 128 -3.42 1.15 1.95
N GLN A 129 -3.48 0.01 2.63
CA GLN A 129 -3.38 -1.32 2.00
C GLN A 129 -4.46 -1.53 0.92
N LYS A 130 -5.72 -1.22 1.25
CA LYS A 130 -6.86 -1.32 0.32
C LYS A 130 -6.76 -0.33 -0.84
N PHE A 131 -6.15 0.83 -0.63
CA PHE A 131 -5.89 1.80 -1.70
C PHE A 131 -4.85 1.28 -2.70
N MET A 132 -3.77 0.66 -2.23
CA MET A 132 -2.66 0.22 -3.09
C MET A 132 -3.01 -0.98 -3.97
N GLN A 133 -3.69 -1.98 -3.41
CA GLN A 133 -3.87 -3.30 -4.06
C GLN A 133 -4.59 -3.24 -5.42
N PRO A 134 -5.68 -2.47 -5.61
CA PRO A 134 -6.36 -2.37 -6.91
C PRO A 134 -5.50 -1.73 -7.98
N ILE A 135 -4.70 -0.71 -7.62
CA ILE A 135 -3.84 0.02 -8.56
C ILE A 135 -2.70 -0.88 -9.03
N ILE A 136 -2.02 -1.58 -8.11
CA ILE A 136 -0.94 -2.54 -8.45
C ILE A 136 -1.48 -3.65 -9.35
N SER A 137 -2.66 -4.19 -9.04
CA SER A 137 -3.29 -5.26 -9.81
C SER A 137 -3.69 -4.81 -11.22
N SER A 138 -4.23 -3.60 -11.34
CA SER A 138 -4.62 -3.01 -12.63
C SER A 138 -3.38 -2.71 -13.48
N ALA A 139 -2.34 -2.13 -12.89
CA ALA A 139 -1.07 -1.86 -13.58
C ALA A 139 -0.42 -3.13 -14.12
N ARG A 140 -0.42 -4.23 -13.35
CA ARG A 140 0.10 -5.53 -13.81
C ARG A 140 -0.66 -6.03 -15.03
N THR A 141 -2.00 -5.94 -14.99
CA THR A 141 -2.88 -6.43 -16.06
C THR A 141 -2.74 -5.58 -17.32
N GLU A 142 -2.79 -4.26 -17.18
CA GLU A 142 -2.64 -3.33 -18.30
C GLU A 142 -1.24 -3.39 -18.91
N TYR A 143 -0.20 -3.41 -18.08
CA TYR A 143 1.18 -3.57 -18.57
C TYR A 143 1.31 -4.84 -19.42
N LYS A 144 0.77 -5.97 -18.94
CA LYS A 144 0.86 -7.23 -19.69
C LYS A 144 0.14 -7.16 -21.03
N LYS A 145 -1.04 -6.53 -21.05
CA LYS A 145 -1.80 -6.30 -22.29
C LYS A 145 -1.01 -5.44 -23.29
N LEU A 146 -0.39 -4.35 -22.82
CA LEU A 146 0.42 -3.47 -23.67
C LEU A 146 1.69 -4.17 -24.17
N GLU A 147 2.32 -4.99 -23.33
CA GLU A 147 3.49 -5.77 -23.71
C GLU A 147 3.15 -6.77 -24.83
N ASP A 148 2.00 -7.44 -24.73
CA ASP A 148 1.51 -8.37 -25.74
C ASP A 148 1.15 -7.63 -27.05
N GLU A 149 0.43 -6.50 -26.96
CA GLU A 149 0.12 -5.62 -28.11
C GLU A 149 1.40 -5.13 -28.81
N ASP A 150 2.40 -4.67 -28.07
CA ASP A 150 3.68 -4.23 -28.62
C ASP A 150 4.43 -5.37 -29.32
N GLY A 151 4.37 -6.57 -28.74
CA GLY A 151 4.94 -7.78 -29.32
C GLY A 151 4.30 -8.14 -30.66
N GLU A 152 2.98 -8.00 -30.78
CA GLU A 152 2.24 -8.21 -32.03
C GLU A 152 2.59 -7.15 -33.08
N TYR A 153 2.56 -5.87 -32.72
CA TYR A 153 2.87 -4.78 -33.66
C TYR A 153 4.31 -4.85 -34.15
N LYS A 154 5.28 -5.17 -33.28
CA LYS A 154 6.69 -5.33 -33.70
C LYS A 154 6.86 -6.48 -34.68
N LYS A 155 6.24 -7.64 -34.43
CA LYS A 155 6.28 -8.79 -35.34
C LYS A 155 5.67 -8.45 -36.71
N GLU A 156 4.53 -7.76 -36.73
CA GLU A 156 3.90 -7.38 -38.01
C GLU A 156 4.74 -6.34 -38.77
N VAL A 157 5.32 -5.35 -38.07
CA VAL A 157 6.26 -4.38 -38.68
C VAL A 157 7.47 -5.08 -39.27
N GLU A 158 8.10 -6.02 -38.57
CA GLU A 158 9.24 -6.78 -39.09
C GLU A 158 8.86 -7.62 -40.31
N LYS A 159 7.69 -8.28 -40.27
CA LYS A 159 7.16 -9.06 -41.40
C LYS A 159 6.89 -8.19 -42.62
N LEU A 160 6.26 -7.03 -42.44
CA LEU A 160 6.00 -6.06 -43.52
C LEU A 160 7.31 -5.49 -44.08
N LYS A 161 8.29 -5.15 -43.23
CA LYS A 161 9.61 -4.67 -43.66
C LYS A 161 10.33 -5.70 -44.53
N ARG A 162 10.35 -6.97 -44.12
CA ARG A 162 10.93 -8.06 -44.94
C ARG A 162 10.22 -8.21 -46.29
N ARG A 163 8.88 -8.12 -46.30
CA ARG A 163 8.09 -8.19 -47.54
C ARG A 163 8.38 -7.02 -48.47
N CYS A 164 8.51 -5.80 -47.92
CA CYS A 164 8.91 -4.62 -48.68
C CYS A 164 10.32 -4.79 -49.28
N GLU A 165 11.28 -5.34 -48.53
CA GLU A 165 12.63 -5.61 -49.02
C GLU A 165 12.61 -6.61 -50.19
N GLU A 166 11.88 -7.72 -50.06
CA GLU A 166 11.72 -8.73 -51.11
C GLU A 166 11.05 -8.15 -52.36
N MET A 167 9.95 -7.39 -52.20
CA MET A 167 9.24 -6.76 -53.32
C MET A 167 10.08 -5.67 -53.99
N THR A 168 10.86 -4.90 -53.23
CA THR A 168 11.77 -3.89 -53.78
C THR A 168 12.87 -4.54 -54.59
N LYS A 169 13.43 -5.66 -54.11
CA LYS A 169 14.42 -6.45 -54.84
C LYS A 169 13.82 -6.98 -56.15
N LYS A 170 12.63 -7.58 -56.11
CA LYS A 170 11.92 -8.08 -57.30
C LYS A 170 11.61 -6.95 -58.29
N GLN A 171 11.19 -5.78 -57.82
CA GLN A 171 10.92 -4.62 -58.67
C GLN A 171 12.20 -4.13 -59.37
N LYS A 172 13.35 -4.18 -58.69
CA LYS A 172 14.65 -3.82 -59.26
C LYS A 172 15.09 -4.84 -60.32
N GLU A 173 14.98 -6.13 -60.03
CA GLU A 173 15.28 -7.22 -60.97
C GLU A 173 14.44 -7.11 -62.26
N LEU A 174 13.14 -6.81 -62.15
CA LEU A 174 12.26 -6.59 -63.30
C LEU A 174 12.62 -5.35 -64.12
N LYS A 175 13.09 -4.27 -63.47
CA LYS A 175 13.54 -3.04 -64.14
C LYS A 175 14.86 -3.22 -64.89
N GLU A 176 15.73 -4.10 -64.40
CA GLU A 176 17.07 -4.36 -64.98
C GLU A 176 17.07 -5.50 -66.03
N ALA A 177 15.97 -6.26 -66.14
CA ALA A 177 15.87 -7.37 -67.07
C ALA A 177 15.89 -6.91 -68.55
N PRO A 178 16.69 -7.54 -69.44
CA PRO A 178 16.67 -7.25 -70.86
C PRO A 178 15.38 -7.75 -71.50
N LEU A 179 14.61 -6.85 -72.11
CA LEU A 179 13.32 -7.14 -72.73
C LEU A 179 13.45 -7.17 -74.26
N SER A 180 12.98 -8.24 -74.89
CA SER A 180 13.19 -8.50 -76.32
C SER A 180 11.99 -8.13 -77.20
N SER A 181 10.79 -8.01 -76.61
CA SER A 181 9.56 -7.67 -77.34
C SER A 181 8.71 -6.58 -76.66
N LEU A 182 7.85 -5.93 -77.46
CA LEU A 182 6.89 -4.93 -76.94
C LEU A 182 5.90 -5.55 -75.95
N ALA A 183 5.46 -6.80 -76.19
CA ALA A 183 4.55 -7.51 -75.30
C ALA A 183 5.19 -7.83 -73.94
N GLU A 184 6.47 -8.22 -73.92
CA GLU A 184 7.24 -8.41 -72.68
C GLU A 184 7.38 -7.11 -71.89
N LYS A 185 7.57 -5.99 -72.59
CA LYS A 185 7.65 -4.67 -71.97
C LYS A 185 6.34 -4.26 -71.30
N THR A 186 5.21 -4.39 -71.99
CA THR A 186 3.90 -4.06 -71.41
C THR A 186 3.55 -4.92 -70.21
N LYS A 187 3.89 -6.22 -70.25
CA LYS A 187 3.67 -7.14 -69.10
C LYS A 187 4.54 -6.77 -67.89
N THR A 188 5.82 -6.46 -68.14
CA THR A 188 6.76 -6.06 -67.09
C THR A 188 6.36 -4.74 -66.45
N ASP A 189 5.93 -3.76 -67.26
CA ASP A 189 5.42 -2.46 -66.77
C ASP A 189 4.17 -2.63 -65.89
N TYR A 190 3.27 -3.56 -66.25
CA TYR A 190 2.11 -3.88 -65.41
C TYR A 190 2.54 -4.49 -64.07
N GLU A 191 3.43 -5.48 -64.08
CA GLU A 191 3.91 -6.13 -62.84
C GLU A 191 4.67 -5.15 -61.94
N ILE A 192 5.47 -4.24 -62.50
CA ILE A 192 6.15 -3.16 -61.76
C ILE A 192 5.14 -2.24 -61.07
N ARG A 193 4.04 -1.86 -61.77
CA ARG A 193 2.98 -1.03 -61.19
C ARG A 193 2.25 -1.76 -60.07
N THR A 194 1.92 -3.04 -60.26
CA THR A 194 1.31 -3.87 -59.21
C THR A 194 2.19 -3.98 -57.98
N LEU A 195 3.50 -4.22 -58.15
CA LEU A 195 4.46 -4.22 -57.04
C LEU A 195 4.55 -2.86 -56.35
N ALA A 196 4.47 -1.75 -57.09
CA ALA A 196 4.47 -0.41 -56.51
C ALA A 196 3.25 -0.16 -55.62
N THR A 197 2.06 -0.62 -56.02
CA THR A 197 0.85 -0.53 -55.20
C THR A 197 0.99 -1.33 -53.91
N TYR A 198 1.46 -2.58 -53.97
CA TYR A 198 1.66 -3.39 -52.77
C TYR A 198 2.72 -2.81 -51.82
N LEU A 199 3.79 -2.22 -52.35
CA LEU A 199 4.79 -1.52 -51.54
C LEU A 199 4.19 -0.29 -50.83
N GLU A 200 3.28 0.44 -51.48
CA GLU A 200 2.60 1.57 -50.87
C GLU A 200 1.66 1.12 -49.74
N GLU A 201 0.88 0.07 -49.96
CA GLU A 201 -0.01 -0.53 -48.95
C GLU A 201 0.78 -1.03 -47.73
N ASP A 202 1.86 -1.79 -47.94
CA ASP A 202 2.68 -2.29 -46.84
C ASP A 202 3.37 -1.15 -46.07
N ASN A 203 3.83 -0.08 -46.76
CA ASN A 203 4.40 1.10 -46.10
C ASN A 203 3.37 1.87 -45.26
N LEU A 204 2.12 1.95 -45.72
CA LEU A 204 1.02 2.52 -44.92
C LEU A 204 0.76 1.68 -43.68
N ALA A 205 0.71 0.35 -43.81
CA ALA A 205 0.52 -0.57 -42.69
C ALA A 205 1.68 -0.50 -41.67
N ILE A 206 2.93 -0.34 -42.13
CA ILE A 206 4.09 -0.12 -41.25
C ILE A 206 3.89 1.16 -40.43
N LYS A 207 3.55 2.29 -41.09
CA LYS A 207 3.31 3.57 -40.40
C LYS A 207 2.17 3.47 -39.39
N GLU A 208 1.10 2.75 -39.71
CA GLU A 208 -0.02 2.55 -38.79
C GLU A 208 0.42 1.79 -37.54
N ASN A 209 1.14 0.67 -37.69
CA ASN A 209 1.63 -0.12 -36.56
C ASN A 209 2.70 0.62 -35.73
N GLU A 210 3.61 1.36 -36.37
CA GLU A 210 4.55 2.24 -35.67
C GLU A 210 3.81 3.36 -34.91
N GLY A 211 2.70 3.88 -35.47
CA GLY A 211 1.81 4.81 -34.78
C GLY A 211 1.14 4.21 -33.54
N LYS A 212 0.71 2.94 -33.61
CA LYS A 212 0.17 2.20 -32.44
C LYS A 212 1.22 2.01 -31.35
N LEU A 213 2.44 1.62 -31.72
CA LEU A 213 3.58 1.53 -30.80
C LEU A 213 3.83 2.86 -30.07
N ARG A 214 3.83 3.99 -30.80
CA ARG A 214 3.97 5.32 -30.18
C ARG A 214 2.85 5.67 -29.21
N LYS A 215 1.61 5.25 -29.49
CA LYS A 215 0.48 5.44 -28.56
C LYS A 215 0.66 4.61 -27.28
N ASN A 216 1.22 3.41 -27.37
CA ASN A 216 1.48 2.58 -26.20
C ASN A 216 2.55 3.18 -25.27
N ILE A 217 3.53 3.93 -25.81
CA ILE A 217 4.48 4.73 -25.00
C ILE A 217 3.73 5.65 -24.01
N ILE A 218 2.74 6.39 -24.51
CA ILE A 218 1.95 7.31 -23.67
C ILE A 218 1.21 6.54 -22.55
N LYS A 219 0.66 5.37 -22.87
CA LYS A 219 -0.04 4.55 -21.88
C LYS A 219 0.90 4.03 -20.78
N TYR A 220 2.11 3.60 -21.12
CA TYR A 220 3.10 3.21 -20.11
C TYR A 220 3.49 4.38 -19.21
N LEU A 221 3.68 5.57 -19.78
CA LEU A 221 3.95 6.78 -19.00
C LEU A 221 2.80 7.08 -18.04
N ASN A 222 1.55 7.01 -18.51
CA ASN A 222 0.37 7.18 -17.66
C ASN A 222 0.37 6.16 -16.51
N ILE A 223 0.57 4.87 -16.78
CA ILE A 223 0.71 3.84 -15.74
C ILE A 223 1.79 4.22 -14.71
N LEU A 224 2.96 4.67 -15.16
CA LEU A 224 4.06 5.05 -14.27
C LEU A 224 3.73 6.22 -13.36
N THR A 225 2.97 7.21 -13.83
CA THR A 225 2.52 8.30 -12.96
C THR A 225 1.63 7.79 -11.81
N HIS A 226 0.72 6.85 -12.07
CA HIS A 226 -0.09 6.23 -11.01
C HIS A 226 0.78 5.43 -10.02
N LEU A 227 1.77 4.68 -10.53
CA LEU A 227 2.70 3.91 -9.70
C LEU A 227 3.59 4.80 -8.84
N GLU A 228 4.05 5.93 -9.37
CA GLU A 228 4.79 6.93 -8.59
C GLU A 228 3.95 7.50 -7.45
N PHE A 229 2.71 7.87 -7.74
CA PHE A 229 1.79 8.41 -6.73
C PHE A 229 1.57 7.40 -5.60
N VAL A 230 1.35 6.14 -5.94
CA VAL A 230 1.22 5.05 -4.97
C VAL A 230 2.46 4.94 -4.09
N GLU A 231 3.67 4.96 -4.65
CA GLU A 231 4.90 4.85 -3.85
C GLU A 231 5.12 6.05 -2.93
N ARG A 232 4.90 7.27 -3.43
CA ARG A 232 5.01 8.49 -2.63
C ARG A 232 4.03 8.49 -1.46
N LYS A 233 2.78 8.13 -1.74
CA LYS A 233 1.72 8.05 -0.73
C LYS A 233 2.04 6.97 0.30
N ARG A 234 2.41 5.76 -0.15
CA ARG A 234 2.83 4.66 0.72
C ARG A 234 3.93 5.10 1.68
N PHE A 235 5.02 5.66 1.16
CA PHE A 235 6.15 6.06 2.00
C PHE A 235 5.77 7.13 3.02
N SER A 236 5.06 8.17 2.58
CA SER A 236 4.63 9.28 3.44
C SER A 236 3.69 8.83 4.57
N GLU A 237 2.67 8.04 4.23
CA GLU A 237 1.71 7.53 5.20
C GLU A 237 2.34 6.50 6.13
N MET A 238 3.15 5.56 5.62
CA MET A 238 3.87 4.60 6.46
C MET A 238 4.78 5.27 7.48
N LYS A 239 5.51 6.32 7.07
CA LYS A 239 6.32 7.13 8.00
C LYS A 239 5.45 7.75 9.09
N THR A 240 4.32 8.33 8.72
CA THR A 240 3.38 8.97 9.66
C THR A 240 2.78 7.95 10.64
N HIS A 241 2.33 6.81 10.13
CA HIS A 241 1.75 5.72 10.93
C HIS A 241 2.78 5.06 11.85
N ALA A 242 4.02 4.88 11.41
CA ALA A 242 5.11 4.38 12.25
C ALA A 242 5.40 5.32 13.43
N LEU A 243 5.45 6.64 13.19
CA LEU A 243 5.62 7.63 14.26
C LEU A 243 4.44 7.59 15.24
N LYS A 244 3.20 7.47 14.74
CA LYS A 244 1.99 7.32 15.58
C LYS A 244 2.05 6.05 16.43
N TYR A 245 2.47 4.92 15.86
CA TYR A 245 2.67 3.66 16.59
C TYR A 245 3.64 3.83 17.77
N PHE A 246 4.82 4.41 17.54
CA PHE A 246 5.80 4.63 18.62
C PHE A 246 5.32 5.66 19.64
N SER A 247 4.59 6.69 19.22
CA SER A 247 3.97 7.67 20.12
C SER A 247 2.98 7.00 21.09
N ILE A 248 2.13 6.10 20.58
CA ILE A 248 1.18 5.32 21.40
C ILE A 248 1.94 4.49 22.44
N LYS A 249 3.01 3.77 22.03
CA LYS A 249 3.83 2.98 22.97
C LYS A 249 4.53 3.83 24.02
N LYS A 250 5.06 4.98 23.62
CA LYS A 250 5.70 5.94 24.54
C LYS A 250 4.68 6.44 25.56
N LYS A 251 3.50 6.87 25.11
CA LYS A 251 2.40 7.33 25.97
C LYS A 251 2.02 6.28 27.01
N LEU A 252 1.90 5.01 26.61
CA LEU A 252 1.61 3.94 27.54
C LEU A 252 2.72 3.78 28.60
N SER A 253 3.97 3.72 28.15
CA SER A 253 5.13 3.50 29.03
C SER A 253 5.28 4.63 30.06
N THR A 254 5.09 5.89 29.62
CA THR A 254 5.10 7.06 30.49
C THR A 254 4.00 6.99 31.54
N ARG A 255 2.76 6.63 31.16
CA ARG A 255 1.66 6.50 32.10
C ARG A 255 1.87 5.39 33.14
N ILE A 256 2.37 4.23 32.71
CA ILE A 256 2.70 3.13 33.64
C ILE A 256 3.74 3.59 34.66
N LEU A 257 4.79 4.30 34.21
CA LEU A 257 5.81 4.84 35.10
C LEU A 257 5.24 5.88 36.07
N GLU A 258 4.41 6.79 35.59
CA GLU A 258 3.76 7.81 36.41
C GLU A 258 2.88 7.19 37.50
N HIS A 259 2.05 6.18 37.18
CA HIS A 259 1.23 5.50 38.19
C HIS A 259 2.08 4.68 39.16
N SER A 260 3.18 4.07 38.70
CA SER A 260 4.10 3.37 39.60
C SER A 260 4.72 4.34 40.62
N ILE A 261 5.17 5.51 40.17
CA ILE A 261 5.70 6.56 41.06
C ILE A 261 4.62 7.05 42.03
N GLN A 262 3.40 7.29 41.56
CA GLN A 262 2.29 7.73 42.42
C GLN A 262 1.90 6.67 43.45
N THR A 263 1.88 5.40 43.05
CA THR A 263 1.61 4.26 43.95
C THR A 263 2.67 4.16 45.04
N ASN A 264 3.95 4.24 44.67
CA ASN A 264 5.04 4.23 45.65
C ASN A 264 4.91 5.40 46.63
N LYS A 265 4.64 6.62 46.13
CA LYS A 265 4.39 7.79 47.01
C LYS A 265 3.21 7.57 47.96
N ARG A 266 2.11 6.97 47.49
CA ARG A 266 0.95 6.64 48.33
C ARG A 266 1.35 5.66 49.44
N ILE A 267 2.23 4.70 49.14
CA ILE A 267 2.73 3.71 50.11
C ILE A 267 3.72 4.36 51.09
N ASP A 268 4.64 5.19 50.62
CA ASP A 268 5.69 5.81 51.44
C ASP A 268 5.14 6.76 52.51
N ILE A 269 3.97 7.37 52.27
CA ILE A 269 3.30 8.25 53.25
C ILE A 269 2.43 7.48 54.25
N LEU A 270 2.26 6.16 54.09
CA LEU A 270 1.53 5.35 55.06
C LEU A 270 2.35 5.26 56.34
N ASP A 271 1.72 5.66 57.44
CA ASP A 271 2.30 5.59 58.76
C ASP A 271 1.86 4.31 59.47
N ALA A 272 2.83 3.48 59.86
CA ALA A 272 2.55 2.19 60.49
C ALA A 272 1.81 2.34 61.82
N GLU A 273 2.09 3.41 62.57
CA GLU A 273 1.45 3.69 63.85
C GLU A 273 -0.02 4.10 63.65
N ASN A 274 -0.32 4.90 62.63
CA ASN A 274 -1.70 5.23 62.24
C ASN A 274 -2.49 3.98 61.81
N GLU A 275 -1.89 3.08 61.01
CA GLU A 275 -2.51 1.81 60.62
C GLU A 275 -2.78 0.91 61.84
N PHE A 276 -1.82 0.79 62.76
CA PHE A 276 -1.99 0.05 64.00
C PHE A 276 -3.07 0.65 64.91
N ASN A 277 -3.13 1.98 65.03
CA ASN A 277 -4.18 2.68 65.76
C ASN A 277 -5.57 2.48 65.12
N ASN A 278 -5.66 2.47 63.80
CA ASN A 278 -6.89 2.15 63.07
C ASN A 278 -7.34 0.71 63.33
N PHE A 279 -6.40 -0.25 63.36
CA PHE A 279 -6.67 -1.62 63.76
C PHE A 279 -7.24 -1.69 65.19
N ILE A 280 -6.60 -1.06 66.18
CA ILE A 280 -7.09 -1.01 67.56
C ILE A 280 -8.51 -0.44 67.64
N ARG A 281 -8.76 0.68 66.94
CA ARG A 281 -10.09 1.32 66.89
C ARG A 281 -11.14 0.38 66.29
N SER A 282 -10.83 -0.30 65.19
CA SER A 282 -11.74 -1.25 64.55
C SER A 282 -12.09 -2.46 65.45
N CYS A 283 -11.16 -2.87 66.31
CA CYS A 283 -11.33 -3.96 67.27
C CYS A 283 -12.00 -3.53 68.58
N SER A 284 -12.22 -2.22 68.77
CA SER A 284 -12.87 -1.65 69.95
C SER A 284 -14.12 -0.85 69.55
N PRO A 285 -15.19 -1.48 69.02
CA PRO A 285 -16.28 -0.76 68.36
C PRO A 285 -17.07 0.17 69.28
N ASN A 286 -16.88 0.10 70.60
CA ASN A 286 -17.50 1.01 71.57
C ASN A 286 -16.61 1.14 72.82
N LYS A 287 -16.06 2.34 73.03
CA LYS A 287 -16.02 2.92 74.38
C LYS A 287 -16.90 4.16 74.33
N VAL A 288 -18.19 3.97 74.66
CA VAL A 288 -18.97 5.01 75.35
C VAL A 288 -18.44 5.06 76.77
#